data_AF-A0A7S4JQ87-F1
#
_entry.id   AF-A0A7S4JQ87-F1
#
_cell.length_a   1.000
_cell.length_b   1.000
_cell.length_c   1.000
_cell.angle_alpha   90.00
_cell.angle_beta   90.00
_cell.angle_gamma   90.00
#
_symmetry.space_group_name_H-M   'P 1'
#
loop_
_entity.id
_entity.type
_entity.pdbx_description
1 polymer ?
#
loop_
_entity_poly.entity_id
_entity_poly.type
_entity_poly.pdbx_seq_one_letter_code
_entity_poly.pdbx_strand_id
1 'polypeptide(L)'
;GESNRAQLARTFKRPTTWGNYCSEFSPTSCSDDRDEYDGVATRRPADKAESAKYYSEGAFRGYFRYTEKNNCTEFPRTCTGHFVDPICEWSGYTQGQIYWNDIALDSDGTVPPYGSYTWSEMIQIWTAANETQEDLIMYWWRPDWVPHVFRGGPGEFVPVTLAEPSEDCTLARIDTEAKCSINATVRRGASEGACDYEPFVLKKVMASSLRRSSRDVPEVDRSPAYELIRAFRMTDLVI
;
A
#
# COMPACT_ATOMS: atom_id res chain seq x y z
N GLY A 1 -3.72 18.32 2.23
CA GLY A 1 -4.31 19.27 3.18
C GLY A 1 -5.83 19.24 3.16
N GLU A 2 -6.47 19.89 4.13
CA GLU A 2 -7.93 20.13 4.20
C GLU A 2 -8.52 20.62 2.86
N SER A 3 -7.78 21.48 2.14
CA SER A 3 -8.18 21.99 0.81
C SER A 3 -8.40 20.89 -0.24
N ASN A 4 -7.73 19.75 -0.10
CA ASN A 4 -7.80 18.62 -1.02
C ASN A 4 -8.64 17.46 -0.46
N ARG A 5 -9.24 17.59 0.73
CA ARG A 5 -9.99 16.51 1.39
C ARG A 5 -11.08 15.92 0.50
N ALA A 6 -11.90 16.77 -0.10
CA ALA A 6 -12.96 16.34 -1.01
C ALA A 6 -12.43 15.67 -2.28
N GLN A 7 -11.27 16.12 -2.79
CA GLN A 7 -10.62 15.48 -3.93
C GLN A 7 -10.10 14.10 -3.55
N LEU A 8 -9.39 13.96 -2.43
CA LEU A 8 -8.88 12.68 -1.94
C LEU A 8 -10.02 11.68 -1.68
N ALA A 9 -11.10 12.14 -1.05
CA ALA A 9 -12.29 11.33 -0.81
C ALA A 9 -12.99 10.88 -2.10
N ARG A 10 -12.98 11.71 -3.16
CA ARG A 10 -13.54 11.34 -4.46
C ARG A 10 -12.62 10.42 -5.26
N THR A 11 -11.31 10.63 -5.18
CA THR A 11 -10.31 9.86 -5.95
C THR A 11 -10.14 8.47 -5.38
N PHE A 12 -9.87 8.35 -4.08
CA PHE A 12 -9.52 7.06 -3.47
C PHE A 12 -10.74 6.37 -2.87
N LYS A 13 -11.38 5.54 -3.68
CA LYS A 13 -12.49 4.66 -3.30
C LYS A 13 -12.01 3.49 -2.43
N ARG A 14 -12.95 2.85 -1.74
CA ARG A 14 -12.67 1.73 -0.81
C ARG A 14 -12.82 0.38 -1.50
N PRO A 15 -11.83 -0.53 -1.36
CA PRO A 15 -11.92 -1.86 -1.91
C PRO A 15 -13.00 -2.66 -1.18
N THR A 16 -13.76 -3.46 -1.93
CA THR A 16 -14.83 -4.30 -1.40
C THR A 16 -14.50 -5.76 -1.67
N THR A 17 -14.65 -6.60 -0.65
CA THR A 17 -14.44 -8.05 -0.79
C THR A 17 -15.47 -8.65 -1.75
N TRP A 18 -15.12 -9.77 -2.38
CA TRP A 18 -15.98 -10.46 -3.34
C TRP A 18 -17.33 -10.84 -2.73
N GLY A 19 -17.33 -11.35 -1.50
CA GLY A 19 -18.55 -11.67 -0.77
C GLY A 19 -19.49 -10.48 -0.63
N ASN A 20 -18.96 -9.36 -0.14
CA ASN A 20 -19.74 -8.14 0.07
C ASN A 20 -20.23 -7.57 -1.26
N TYR A 21 -19.41 -7.64 -2.32
CA TYR A 21 -19.84 -7.27 -3.66
C TYR A 21 -21.07 -8.08 -4.10
N CYS A 22 -21.00 -9.41 -4.00
CA CYS A 22 -22.10 -10.28 -4.40
C CYS A 22 -23.36 -10.09 -3.57
N SER A 23 -23.25 -9.81 -2.28
CA SER A 23 -24.42 -9.66 -1.41
C SER A 23 -25.08 -8.29 -1.49
N GLU A 24 -24.31 -7.21 -1.71
CA GLU A 24 -24.81 -5.84 -1.57
C GLU A 24 -24.89 -5.08 -2.90
N PHE A 25 -24.05 -5.42 -3.88
CA PHE A 25 -23.84 -4.58 -5.07
C PHE A 25 -24.09 -5.28 -6.40
N SER A 26 -23.87 -6.59 -6.48
CA SER A 26 -24.12 -7.35 -7.70
C SER A 26 -25.63 -7.43 -7.99
N PRO A 27 -26.09 -6.97 -9.17
CA PRO A 27 -27.50 -7.06 -9.56
C PRO A 27 -28.02 -8.50 -9.65
N THR A 28 -27.13 -9.45 -9.92
CA THR A 28 -27.44 -10.88 -10.09
C THR A 28 -27.04 -11.70 -8.86
N SER A 29 -26.60 -11.01 -7.80
CA SER A 29 -25.96 -11.61 -6.64
C SER A 29 -24.86 -12.61 -7.03
N CYS A 30 -24.10 -12.29 -8.08
CA CYS A 30 -23.10 -13.13 -8.71
C CYS A 30 -23.61 -14.53 -9.10
N SER A 31 -24.84 -14.66 -9.61
CA SER A 31 -25.45 -15.94 -10.00
C SER A 31 -24.48 -16.81 -10.81
N ASP A 32 -24.52 -18.14 -10.59
CA ASP A 32 -23.71 -19.10 -11.34
C ASP A 32 -24.27 -19.34 -12.76
N ASP A 33 -25.44 -18.77 -13.07
CA ASP A 33 -26.02 -18.77 -14.41
C ASP A 33 -25.18 -17.88 -15.33
N ARG A 34 -24.51 -18.52 -16.31
CA ARG A 34 -23.54 -17.86 -17.21
C ARG A 34 -24.10 -16.70 -18.03
N ASP A 35 -25.43 -16.65 -18.19
CA ASP A 35 -26.11 -15.60 -18.94
C ASP A 35 -26.29 -14.31 -18.10
N GLU A 36 -25.96 -14.33 -16.80
CA GLU A 36 -26.15 -13.24 -15.83
C GLU A 36 -24.82 -12.61 -15.35
N TYR A 37 -23.82 -12.52 -16.24
CA TYR A 37 -22.54 -11.89 -15.93
C TYR A 37 -22.66 -10.36 -15.81
N ASP A 38 -22.30 -9.80 -14.65
CA ASP A 38 -22.39 -8.36 -14.34
C ASP A 38 -21.14 -7.54 -14.73
N GLY A 39 -20.11 -8.19 -15.29
CA GLY A 39 -18.86 -7.52 -15.66
C GLY A 39 -17.82 -7.41 -14.54
N VAL A 40 -18.16 -7.81 -13.30
CA VAL A 40 -17.28 -7.72 -12.13
C VAL A 40 -16.95 -9.11 -11.58
N ALA A 41 -17.95 -9.98 -11.43
CA ALA A 41 -17.79 -11.35 -10.94
C ALA A 41 -18.38 -12.35 -11.93
N THR A 42 -17.64 -13.41 -12.28
CA THR A 42 -18.13 -14.44 -13.23
C THR A 42 -18.94 -15.55 -12.56
N ARG A 43 -18.90 -15.62 -11.23
CA ARG A 43 -19.58 -16.63 -10.39
C ARG A 43 -19.63 -16.17 -8.93
N ARG A 44 -20.26 -16.95 -8.06
CA ARG A 44 -20.16 -16.74 -6.60
C ARG A 44 -18.80 -17.23 -6.05
N PRO A 45 -18.35 -16.68 -4.92
CA PRO A 45 -17.29 -17.30 -4.14
C PRO A 45 -17.71 -18.72 -3.71
N ALA A 46 -16.81 -19.69 -3.84
CA ALA A 46 -17.06 -21.09 -3.50
C ALA A 46 -17.10 -21.33 -1.98
N ASP A 47 -16.39 -20.50 -1.22
CA ASP A 47 -16.32 -20.59 0.23
C ASP A 47 -16.07 -19.22 0.90
N LYS A 48 -16.02 -19.22 2.23
CA LYS A 48 -15.78 -18.02 3.03
C LYS A 48 -14.38 -17.42 2.80
N ALA A 49 -13.38 -18.22 2.50
CA ALA A 49 -12.02 -17.74 2.26
C ALA A 49 -11.93 -17.00 0.92
N GLU A 50 -12.59 -17.53 -0.11
CA GLU A 50 -12.71 -16.85 -1.40
C GLU A 50 -13.59 -15.59 -1.31
N SER A 51 -14.65 -15.65 -0.51
CA SER A 51 -15.54 -14.51 -0.23
C SER A 51 -14.79 -13.32 0.41
N ALA A 52 -13.72 -13.58 1.15
CA ALA A 52 -12.88 -12.55 1.75
C ALA A 52 -11.84 -11.92 0.78
N LYS A 53 -11.70 -12.44 -0.44
CA LYS A 53 -10.72 -11.89 -1.40
C LYS A 53 -11.16 -10.55 -1.99
N TYR A 54 -10.19 -9.71 -2.32
CA TYR A 54 -10.39 -8.47 -3.08
C TYR A 54 -10.15 -8.64 -4.59
N TYR A 55 -9.52 -9.76 -4.98
CA TYR A 55 -9.25 -10.13 -6.36
C TYR A 55 -9.13 -11.65 -6.48
N SER A 56 -9.66 -12.20 -7.57
CA SER A 56 -9.49 -13.61 -7.94
C SER A 56 -9.39 -13.69 -9.45
N GLU A 57 -8.23 -14.11 -9.97
CA GLU A 57 -7.95 -14.14 -11.40
C GLU A 57 -9.04 -14.91 -12.17
N GLY A 58 -9.60 -14.24 -13.18
CA GLY A 58 -10.66 -14.79 -14.03
C GLY A 58 -12.04 -14.98 -13.37
N ALA A 59 -12.19 -14.72 -12.07
CA ALA A 59 -13.46 -14.92 -11.36
C ALA A 59 -14.01 -13.66 -10.69
N PHE A 60 -13.15 -12.80 -10.16
CA PHE A 60 -13.52 -11.52 -9.56
C PHE A 60 -12.41 -10.49 -9.80
N ARG A 61 -12.71 -9.49 -10.63
CA ARG A 61 -11.74 -8.47 -11.03
C ARG A 61 -11.47 -7.40 -9.95
N GLY A 62 -12.24 -7.43 -8.86
CA GLY A 62 -12.24 -6.41 -7.82
C GLY A 62 -13.33 -5.36 -7.98
N TYR A 63 -13.67 -4.67 -6.89
CA TYR A 63 -14.68 -3.63 -6.86
C TYR A 63 -14.31 -2.54 -5.85
N PHE A 64 -14.37 -1.29 -6.30
CA PHE A 64 -14.08 -0.12 -5.47
C PHE A 64 -15.31 0.78 -5.40
N ARG A 65 -15.68 1.21 -4.20
CA ARG A 65 -16.89 1.99 -3.97
C ARG A 65 -16.68 3.18 -3.07
N TYR A 66 -17.58 4.14 -3.20
CA TYR A 66 -17.75 5.16 -2.18
C TYR A 66 -18.45 4.56 -0.96
N THR A 67 -18.04 4.97 0.23
CA THR A 67 -18.75 4.71 1.49
C THR A 67 -19.14 6.04 2.13
N GLU A 68 -19.82 5.97 3.28
CA GLU A 68 -20.14 7.13 4.11
C GLU A 68 -18.89 7.97 4.42
N LYS A 69 -17.72 7.34 4.61
CA LYS A 69 -16.44 8.03 4.85
C LYS A 69 -15.99 8.89 3.67
N ASN A 70 -16.44 8.60 2.45
CA ASN A 70 -16.13 9.42 1.27
C ASN A 70 -17.09 10.61 1.10
N ASN A 71 -18.19 10.69 1.88
CA ASN A 71 -19.22 11.71 1.70
C ASN A 71 -18.83 13.05 2.36
N CYS A 72 -18.15 13.91 1.60
CA CYS A 72 -17.75 15.24 2.08
C CYS A 72 -18.88 16.28 2.12
N THR A 73 -20.06 15.99 1.55
CA THR A 73 -21.23 16.88 1.69
C THR A 73 -21.82 16.73 3.08
N GLU A 74 -21.92 15.50 3.57
CA GLU A 74 -22.44 15.19 4.91
C GLU A 74 -21.38 15.35 6.01
N PHE A 75 -20.13 14.97 5.71
CA PHE A 75 -19.01 14.98 6.65
C PHE A 75 -17.86 15.87 6.18
N PRO A 76 -18.06 17.19 6.00
CA PRO A 76 -17.09 18.08 5.36
C PRO A 76 -15.74 18.17 6.08
N ARG A 77 -15.69 17.87 7.37
CA ARG A 77 -14.47 17.93 8.19
C ARG A 77 -13.80 16.58 8.43
N THR A 78 -14.52 15.48 8.19
CA THR A 78 -14.08 14.14 8.59
C THR A 78 -14.13 13.13 7.45
N CYS A 79 -14.64 13.49 6.28
CA CYS A 79 -14.57 12.63 5.11
C CYS A 79 -13.10 12.39 4.70
N THR A 80 -12.81 11.19 4.20
CA THR A 80 -11.46 10.78 3.80
C THR A 80 -11.51 9.89 2.56
N GLY A 81 -10.44 9.94 1.78
CA GLY A 81 -10.14 8.89 0.81
C GLY A 81 -9.70 7.60 1.51
N HIS A 82 -9.57 6.53 0.75
CA HIS A 82 -9.03 5.28 1.23
C HIS A 82 -7.51 5.23 1.10
N PHE A 83 -6.85 4.63 2.08
CA PHE A 83 -5.43 4.27 2.02
C PHE A 83 -5.27 2.83 2.45
N VAL A 84 -4.52 2.04 1.68
CA VAL A 84 -4.22 0.65 2.03
C VAL A 84 -3.01 0.62 2.96
N ASP A 85 -3.30 0.54 4.25
CA ASP A 85 -2.31 0.52 5.34
C ASP A 85 -1.85 -0.92 5.65
N PRO A 86 -0.57 -1.18 5.93
CA PRO A 86 -0.13 -2.51 6.32
C PRO A 86 -0.48 -2.76 7.78
N ILE A 87 -0.28 -4.00 8.23
CA ILE A 87 -0.37 -4.37 9.64
C ILE A 87 0.67 -3.63 10.49
N CYS A 88 0.34 -3.39 11.76
CA CYS A 88 1.11 -2.49 12.65
C CYS A 88 2.49 -3.03 13.03
N GLU A 89 2.67 -4.34 12.94
CA GLU A 89 3.93 -5.02 13.22
C GLU A 89 5.01 -4.70 12.18
N TRP A 90 4.62 -4.16 11.02
CA TRP A 90 5.57 -3.74 10.01
C TRP A 90 6.22 -2.41 10.38
N SER A 91 7.24 -2.01 9.63
CA SER A 91 7.96 -0.74 9.84
C SER A 91 7.15 0.51 9.41
N GLY A 92 5.81 0.44 9.38
CA GLY A 92 4.89 1.51 8.98
C GLY A 92 4.80 2.66 9.99
N TYR A 93 4.93 3.92 9.57
CA TYR A 93 4.63 5.14 10.35
C TYR A 93 3.52 5.97 9.67
N THR A 94 2.82 5.34 8.73
CA THR A 94 1.82 5.89 7.82
C THR A 94 0.73 6.67 8.53
N GLN A 95 0.20 6.18 9.64
CA GLN A 95 -0.84 6.88 10.41
C GLN A 95 -0.37 8.24 10.92
N GLY A 96 0.85 8.31 11.46
CA GLY A 96 1.48 9.57 11.87
C GLY A 96 1.81 10.46 10.67
N GLN A 97 2.38 9.87 9.62
CA GLN A 97 2.72 10.58 8.38
C GLN A 97 1.48 11.20 7.73
N ILE A 98 0.40 10.45 7.53
CA ILE A 98 -0.86 10.91 6.94
C ILE A 98 -1.47 12.03 7.80
N TYR A 99 -1.54 11.83 9.11
CA TYR A 99 -2.15 12.81 10.02
C TYR A 99 -1.36 14.13 10.08
N TRP A 100 -0.06 14.07 10.35
CA TRP A 100 0.76 15.27 10.55
C TRP A 100 1.14 15.99 9.25
N ASN A 101 1.09 15.31 8.10
CA ASN A 101 1.23 15.94 6.77
C ASN A 101 -0.14 16.38 6.18
N ASP A 102 -1.21 16.39 6.98
CA ASP A 102 -2.55 16.82 6.57
C ASP A 102 -3.06 16.11 5.30
N ILE A 103 -2.87 14.78 5.25
CA ILE A 103 -3.33 13.94 4.14
C ILE A 103 -4.65 13.30 4.59
N ALA A 104 -5.77 13.69 3.98
CA ALA A 104 -7.10 13.23 4.40
C ALA A 104 -7.44 11.82 3.87
N LEU A 105 -6.68 10.83 4.33
CA LEU A 105 -6.86 9.42 4.02
C LEU A 105 -7.04 8.60 5.30
N ASP A 106 -7.75 7.49 5.20
CA ASP A 106 -7.97 6.55 6.29
C ASP A 106 -8.07 5.13 5.75
N SER A 107 -7.76 4.15 6.60
CA SER A 107 -7.79 2.72 6.27
C SER A 107 -8.98 2.04 6.94
N ASP A 108 -9.54 1.04 6.28
CA ASP A 108 -10.71 0.27 6.75
C ASP A 108 -10.58 -1.22 6.41
N GLY A 109 -9.35 -1.72 6.44
CA GLY A 109 -9.04 -3.14 6.33
C GLY A 109 -9.58 -3.95 7.50
N THR A 110 -9.44 -5.27 7.37
CA THR A 110 -10.03 -6.24 8.30
C THR A 110 -9.14 -6.52 9.50
N VAL A 111 -7.86 -6.14 9.43
CA VAL A 111 -6.88 -6.48 10.46
C VAL A 111 -6.86 -5.41 11.56
N PRO A 112 -7.10 -5.79 12.82
CA PRO A 112 -6.98 -4.86 13.95
C PRO A 112 -5.53 -4.41 14.17
N PRO A 113 -5.29 -3.28 14.87
CA PRO A 113 -6.27 -2.49 15.60
C PRO A 113 -6.87 -1.30 14.84
N TYR A 114 -6.44 -1.01 13.62
CA TYR A 114 -6.85 0.22 12.91
C TYR A 114 -7.23 0.05 11.45
N GLY A 115 -7.67 -1.16 11.10
CA GLY A 115 -8.15 -1.46 9.77
C GLY A 115 -7.02 -1.57 8.78
N SER A 116 -6.04 -2.40 9.10
CA SER A 116 -4.92 -2.74 8.23
C SER A 116 -5.28 -3.86 7.26
N TYR A 117 -4.43 -4.07 6.27
CA TYR A 117 -4.51 -5.18 5.34
C TYR A 117 -3.30 -6.11 5.50
N THR A 118 -3.53 -7.42 5.38
CA THR A 118 -2.45 -8.39 5.24
C THR A 118 -1.74 -8.19 3.90
N TRP A 119 -0.50 -8.67 3.79
CA TRP A 119 0.25 -8.61 2.53
C TRP A 119 -0.53 -9.18 1.32
N SER A 120 -1.18 -10.33 1.51
CA SER A 120 -1.97 -10.97 0.47
C SER A 120 -3.15 -10.12 0.02
N GLU A 121 -3.82 -9.43 0.96
CA GLU A 121 -4.92 -8.52 0.63
C GLU A 121 -4.40 -7.28 -0.09
N MET A 122 -3.27 -6.71 0.34
CA MET A 122 -2.65 -5.56 -0.32
C MET A 122 -2.33 -5.86 -1.79
N ILE A 123 -1.75 -7.02 -2.09
CA ILE A 123 -1.48 -7.45 -3.47
C ILE A 123 -2.77 -7.63 -4.27
N GLN A 124 -3.79 -8.26 -3.67
CA GLN A 124 -5.09 -8.42 -4.32
C GLN A 124 -5.72 -7.06 -4.64
N ILE A 125 -5.68 -6.11 -3.70
CA ILE A 125 -6.24 -4.77 -3.88
C ILE A 125 -5.47 -4.02 -4.97
N TRP A 126 -4.14 -4.10 -5.00
CA TRP A 126 -3.35 -3.48 -6.08
C TRP A 126 -3.67 -4.09 -7.46
N THR A 127 -3.78 -5.42 -7.51
CA THR A 127 -4.09 -6.15 -8.75
C THR A 127 -5.51 -5.81 -9.23
N ALA A 128 -6.47 -5.75 -8.32
CA ALA A 128 -7.82 -5.28 -8.60
C ALA A 128 -7.84 -3.85 -9.13
N ALA A 129 -7.15 -2.92 -8.47
CA ALA A 129 -7.08 -1.52 -8.91
C ALA A 129 -6.50 -1.40 -10.32
N ASN A 130 -5.45 -2.16 -10.63
CA ASN A 130 -4.90 -2.23 -11.98
C ASN A 130 -5.88 -2.83 -12.99
N GLU A 131 -6.63 -3.89 -12.65
CA GLU A 131 -7.61 -4.52 -13.54
C GLU A 131 -8.86 -3.63 -13.76
N THR A 132 -9.27 -2.85 -12.76
CA THR A 132 -10.44 -1.95 -12.82
C THR A 132 -10.09 -0.52 -13.20
N GLN A 133 -8.81 -0.20 -13.34
CA GLN A 133 -8.30 1.17 -13.58
C GLN A 133 -8.79 2.17 -12.52
N GLU A 134 -8.74 1.75 -11.24
CA GLU A 134 -9.12 2.59 -10.11
C GLU A 134 -7.89 3.20 -9.45
N ASP A 135 -8.02 4.45 -8.97
CA ASP A 135 -6.94 5.13 -8.26
C ASP A 135 -6.73 4.52 -6.87
N LEU A 136 -5.48 4.20 -6.55
CA LEU A 136 -5.10 3.56 -5.29
C LEU A 136 -3.87 4.23 -4.71
N ILE A 137 -3.89 4.40 -3.38
CA ILE A 137 -2.72 4.78 -2.60
C ILE A 137 -2.53 3.77 -1.48
N MET A 138 -1.30 3.31 -1.33
CA MET A 138 -0.96 2.16 -0.50
C MET A 138 0.43 2.35 0.10
N TYR A 139 0.65 1.85 1.31
CA TYR A 139 1.99 1.69 1.84
C TYR A 139 2.73 0.58 1.09
N TRP A 140 3.97 0.81 0.68
CA TRP A 140 4.81 -0.25 0.14
C TRP A 140 6.26 -0.13 0.61
N TRP A 141 6.96 -1.26 0.68
CA TRP A 141 8.37 -1.29 1.04
C TRP A 141 9.25 -1.61 -0.16
N ARG A 142 10.52 -1.23 -0.07
CA ARG A 142 11.55 -1.61 -1.04
C ARG A 142 12.73 -2.26 -0.32
N PRO A 143 13.33 -3.34 -0.84
CA PRO A 143 13.09 -3.89 -2.18
C PRO A 143 11.93 -4.89 -2.16
N ASP A 144 11.13 -4.89 -3.22
CA ASP A 144 10.09 -5.89 -3.45
C ASP A 144 9.90 -6.08 -4.96
N TRP A 145 9.47 -7.26 -5.40
CA TRP A 145 9.32 -7.59 -6.82
C TRP A 145 8.00 -7.06 -7.41
N VAL A 146 6.96 -6.85 -6.61
CA VAL A 146 5.62 -6.43 -7.08
C VAL A 146 5.70 -5.13 -7.89
N PRO A 147 6.37 -4.04 -7.45
CA PRO A 147 6.50 -2.83 -8.26
C PRO A 147 7.20 -3.04 -9.60
N HIS A 148 8.03 -4.09 -9.74
CA HIS A 148 8.67 -4.40 -11.02
C HIS A 148 7.69 -5.01 -12.02
N VAL A 149 6.67 -5.75 -11.56
CA VAL A 149 5.66 -6.36 -12.44
C VAL A 149 4.78 -5.31 -13.10
N PHE A 150 4.48 -4.23 -12.39
CA PHE A 150 3.62 -3.17 -12.89
C PHE A 150 4.38 -2.04 -13.60
N ARG A 151 5.71 -2.14 -13.73
CA ARG A 151 6.53 -1.10 -14.36
C ARG A 151 6.16 -0.88 -15.82
N GLY A 152 5.92 0.38 -16.20
CA GLY A 152 5.53 0.76 -17.57
C GLY A 152 4.08 0.44 -17.93
N GLY A 153 3.30 -0.12 -16.99
CA GLY A 153 1.87 -0.37 -17.14
C GLY A 153 1.01 0.73 -16.48
N PRO A 154 -0.32 0.66 -16.64
CA PRO A 154 -1.24 1.63 -16.02
C PRO A 154 -1.22 1.59 -14.49
N GLY A 155 -0.95 0.44 -13.87
CA GLY A 155 -0.81 0.27 -12.42
C GLY A 155 0.61 0.49 -11.89
N GLU A 156 1.46 1.23 -12.60
CA GLU A 156 2.83 1.49 -12.16
C GLU A 156 2.87 2.24 -10.82
N PHE A 157 3.74 1.78 -9.91
CA PHE A 157 3.90 2.42 -8.60
C PHE A 157 4.63 3.75 -8.74
N VAL A 158 3.95 4.83 -8.34
CA VAL A 158 4.54 6.16 -8.21
C VAL A 158 4.79 6.44 -6.72
N PRO A 159 6.04 6.70 -6.30
CA PRO A 159 6.33 7.00 -4.90
C PRO A 159 5.75 8.36 -4.52
N VAL A 160 5.12 8.44 -3.35
CA VAL A 160 4.76 9.71 -2.72
C VAL A 160 5.95 10.15 -1.87
N THR A 161 6.55 11.28 -2.21
CA THR A 161 7.67 11.85 -1.45
C THR A 161 7.13 12.63 -0.26
N LEU A 162 7.61 12.30 0.94
CA LEU A 162 7.35 13.07 2.16
C LEU A 162 8.59 13.92 2.51
N ALA A 163 8.51 14.69 3.60
CA ALA A 163 9.67 15.45 4.08
C ALA A 163 10.85 14.51 4.37
N GLU A 164 12.07 14.90 4.00
CA GLU A 164 13.24 14.04 4.20
C GLU A 164 13.46 13.68 5.68
N PRO A 165 13.92 12.46 5.98
CA PRO A 165 14.21 12.05 7.34
C PRO A 165 15.46 12.71 7.88
N SER A 166 15.25 13.75 8.69
CA SER A 166 16.30 14.25 9.58
C SER A 166 16.57 13.25 10.73
N GLU A 167 17.73 13.40 11.37
CA GLU A 167 18.06 12.66 12.59
C GLU A 167 17.02 12.92 13.69
N ASP A 168 16.66 14.19 13.90
CA ASP A 168 15.63 14.58 14.88
C ASP A 168 14.28 13.93 14.58
N CYS A 169 13.87 13.88 13.31
CA CYS A 169 12.63 13.22 12.95
C CYS A 169 12.68 11.73 13.27
N THR A 170 13.78 11.07 12.89
CA THR A 170 13.94 9.63 13.11
C THR A 170 13.94 9.29 14.59
N LEU A 171 14.56 10.13 15.44
CA LEU A 171 14.54 9.99 16.90
C LEU A 171 13.17 10.28 17.51
N ALA A 172 12.38 11.17 16.91
CA ALA A 172 11.02 11.49 17.35
C ALA A 172 9.96 10.45 16.94
N ARG A 173 10.33 9.44 16.14
CA ARG A 173 9.42 8.36 15.77
C ARG A 173 9.03 7.53 16.98
N ILE A 174 7.78 7.10 16.96
CA ILE A 174 7.25 6.18 17.95
C ILE A 174 7.88 4.78 17.79
N ASP A 175 7.94 4.06 18.91
CA ASP A 175 8.40 2.68 18.92
C ASP A 175 7.36 1.69 18.36
N THR A 176 7.71 0.40 18.35
CA THR A 176 6.84 -0.63 17.77
C THR A 176 5.59 -0.91 18.59
N GLU A 177 5.66 -0.76 19.91
CA GLU A 177 4.49 -0.97 20.77
C GLU A 177 3.48 0.16 20.58
N ALA A 178 3.95 1.41 20.52
CA ALA A 178 3.13 2.59 20.28
C ALA A 178 2.45 2.57 18.90
N LYS A 179 3.14 2.08 17.84
CA LYS A 179 2.55 1.89 16.50
C LYS A 179 1.32 0.99 16.51
N CYS A 180 1.36 -0.07 17.32
CA CYS A 180 0.28 -1.04 17.44
C CYS A 180 -0.78 -0.65 18.49
N SER A 181 -0.68 0.55 19.09
CA SER A 181 -1.64 0.96 20.10
C SER A 181 -3.07 1.05 19.54
N ILE A 182 -4.07 0.64 20.33
CA ILE A 182 -5.48 0.88 19.98
C ILE A 182 -5.79 2.39 20.02
N ASN A 183 -5.05 3.16 20.83
CA ASN A 183 -5.21 4.60 20.94
C ASN A 183 -4.57 5.31 19.73
N ALA A 184 -5.41 5.91 18.89
CA ALA A 184 -4.97 6.63 17.69
C ALA A 184 -3.99 7.78 18.00
N THR A 185 -4.12 8.46 19.14
CA THR A 185 -3.20 9.54 19.53
C THR A 185 -1.80 9.00 19.79
N VAL A 186 -1.69 7.84 20.45
CA VAL A 186 -0.40 7.18 20.71
C VAL A 186 0.23 6.72 19.40
N ARG A 187 -0.56 6.11 18.50
CA ARG A 187 -0.07 5.67 17.16
C ARG A 187 0.37 6.79 16.24
N ARG A 188 -0.22 7.98 16.37
CA ARG A 188 0.16 9.14 15.54
C ARG A 188 1.49 9.73 15.97
N GLY A 189 1.86 9.56 17.23
CA GLY A 189 3.09 10.11 17.77
C GLY A 189 3.14 11.64 17.70
N ALA A 190 4.35 12.18 17.75
CA ALA A 190 4.61 13.61 17.62
C ALA A 190 4.80 13.99 16.13
N SER A 191 4.52 15.25 15.79
CA SER A 191 4.63 15.76 14.42
C SER A 191 6.05 15.69 13.86
N GLU A 192 7.03 15.80 14.76
CA GLU A 192 8.45 15.76 14.46
C GLU A 192 8.83 14.42 13.81
N GLY A 193 8.13 13.33 14.15
CA GLY A 193 8.37 11.99 13.61
C GLY A 193 7.72 11.71 12.24
N ALA A 194 7.04 12.69 11.64
CA ALA A 194 6.21 12.51 10.44
C ALA A 194 6.95 12.69 9.10
N CYS A 195 8.24 12.40 9.04
CA CYS A 195 9.05 12.40 7.82
C CYS A 195 9.00 11.07 7.05
N ASP A 196 9.52 11.09 5.82
CA ASP A 196 9.74 9.93 4.96
C ASP A 196 10.73 8.93 5.56
N TYR A 197 10.77 7.72 5.05
CA TYR A 197 11.68 6.67 5.49
C TYR A 197 13.13 7.00 5.19
N GLU A 198 14.01 6.68 6.15
CA GLU A 198 15.45 6.73 5.88
C GLU A 198 15.75 5.81 4.69
N PRO A 199 16.46 6.31 3.66
CA PRO A 199 16.88 5.46 2.57
C PRO A 199 17.80 4.42 3.19
N PHE A 200 17.36 3.15 3.26
CA PHE A 200 18.08 2.06 3.94
C PHE A 200 19.59 2.13 3.68
N VAL A 201 20.32 2.77 4.60
CA VAL A 201 21.77 3.02 4.48
C VAL A 201 22.51 1.69 4.42
N LEU A 202 21.92 0.66 5.03
CA LEU A 202 22.37 -0.73 4.95
C LEU A 202 22.51 -1.23 3.51
N LYS A 203 21.67 -0.82 2.55
CA LYS A 203 21.87 -1.17 1.13
C LYS A 203 23.13 -0.51 0.58
N LYS A 204 23.36 0.76 0.91
CA LYS A 204 24.56 1.51 0.50
C LYS A 204 25.82 0.90 1.11
N VAL A 205 25.77 0.49 2.39
CA VAL A 205 26.88 -0.15 3.10
C VAL A 205 27.10 -1.58 2.60
N MET A 206 26.05 -2.38 2.41
CA MET A 206 26.16 -3.74 1.85
C MET A 206 26.72 -3.70 0.43
N ALA A 207 26.21 -2.83 -0.44
CA ALA A 207 26.74 -2.64 -1.79
C ALA A 207 28.21 -2.16 -1.76
N SER A 208 28.55 -1.23 -0.85
CA SER A 208 29.92 -0.73 -0.72
C SER A 208 30.88 -1.77 -0.14
N SER A 209 30.43 -2.57 0.84
CA SER A 209 31.19 -3.62 1.49
C SER A 209 31.42 -4.80 0.55
N LEU A 210 30.37 -5.28 -0.12
CA LEU A 210 30.46 -6.30 -1.17
C LEU A 210 31.37 -5.86 -2.31
N ARG A 211 31.31 -4.59 -2.73
CA ARG A 211 32.23 -4.02 -3.73
C ARG A 211 33.68 -3.97 -3.24
N ARG A 212 33.92 -3.73 -1.94
CA ARG A 212 35.27 -3.73 -1.37
C ARG A 212 35.81 -5.15 -1.22
N SER A 213 35.05 -6.07 -0.63
CA SER A 213 35.49 -7.46 -0.43
C SER A 213 35.72 -8.22 -1.73
N SER A 214 34.98 -7.90 -2.79
CA SER A 214 35.16 -8.50 -4.12
C SER A 214 36.35 -7.95 -4.92
N ARG A 215 36.90 -6.78 -4.57
CA ARG A 215 38.05 -6.21 -5.29
C ARG A 215 39.29 -7.08 -5.15
N ASP A 216 39.48 -7.69 -3.99
CA ASP A 216 40.66 -8.48 -3.66
C ASP A 216 40.54 -9.96 -4.07
N VAL A 217 39.36 -10.39 -4.53
CA VAL A 217 39.13 -11.75 -5.04
C VAL A 217 39.45 -11.78 -6.55
N PRO A 218 40.30 -12.73 -7.01
CA PRO A 218 40.56 -12.94 -8.44
C PRO A 218 39.26 -13.12 -9.22
N GLU A 219 39.19 -12.59 -10.44
CA GLU A 219 37.96 -12.57 -11.24
C GLU A 219 37.33 -13.95 -11.44
N VAL A 220 38.16 -14.99 -11.55
CA VAL A 220 37.75 -16.40 -11.67
C VAL A 220 37.06 -16.96 -10.43
N ASP A 221 37.33 -16.39 -9.25
CA ASP A 221 36.79 -16.82 -7.96
C ASP A 221 35.63 -15.92 -7.48
N ARG A 222 35.31 -14.86 -8.23
CA ARG A 222 34.18 -14.00 -7.90
C ARG A 222 32.89 -14.75 -8.15
N SER A 223 31.96 -14.63 -7.20
CA SER A 223 30.59 -15.13 -7.41
C SER A 223 30.04 -14.54 -8.70
N PRO A 224 29.39 -15.32 -9.57
CA PRO A 224 28.71 -14.78 -10.76
C PRO A 224 27.63 -13.75 -10.41
N ALA A 225 27.13 -13.73 -9.16
CA ALA A 225 26.27 -12.66 -8.65
C ALA A 225 26.99 -11.30 -8.53
N TYR A 226 28.32 -11.26 -8.57
CA TYR A 226 29.11 -10.03 -8.59
C TYR A 226 28.79 -9.17 -9.81
N GLU A 227 28.69 -9.77 -11.00
CA GLU A 227 28.34 -9.04 -12.22
C GLU A 227 26.89 -8.52 -12.17
N LEU A 228 25.97 -9.27 -11.54
CA LEU A 228 24.62 -8.79 -11.25
C LEU A 228 24.63 -7.57 -10.31
N ILE A 229 25.37 -7.63 -9.21
CA ILE A 229 25.50 -6.54 -8.23
C ILE A 229 26.24 -5.33 -8.83
N ARG A 230 27.22 -5.56 -9.70
CA ARG A 230 27.96 -4.52 -10.42
C ARG A 230 27.10 -3.85 -11.49
N ALA A 231 26.19 -4.59 -12.10
CA ALA A 231 25.19 -4.08 -13.04
C ALA A 231 24.10 -3.24 -12.36
N PHE A 232 23.89 -3.41 -11.04
CA PHE A 232 23.13 -2.45 -10.25
C PHE A 232 23.89 -1.12 -10.13
N ARG A 233 23.73 -0.27 -11.14
CA ARG A 233 24.01 1.16 -11.00
C ARG A 233 22.82 1.82 -10.31
N MET A 234 23.04 2.35 -9.11
CA MET A 234 22.19 3.43 -8.60
C MET A 234 22.50 4.68 -9.45
N THR A 235 21.91 4.77 -10.64
CA THR A 235 22.07 5.94 -11.52
C THR A 235 21.17 7.10 -11.17
N ASP A 236 20.10 6.86 -10.41
CA ASP A 236 19.12 7.91 -10.08
C ASP A 236 19.21 8.24 -8.58
N LEU A 237 20.21 9.05 -8.25
CA LEU A 237 20.26 9.90 -7.07
C LEU A 237 20.09 11.34 -7.58
N VAL A 238 18.84 11.77 -7.81
CA VAL A 238 18.53 13.19 -7.74
C VAL A 238 18.22 13.45 -6.28
N ILE A 239 19.17 14.07 -5.59
CA ILE A 239 18.97 14.72 -4.29
C ILE A 239 18.29 16.06 -4.58
#